data_AF-S2SFE7-F1
#
_entry.id   AF-S2SFE7-F1
#
_cell.length_a   1.000
_cell.length_b   1.000
_cell.length_c   1.000
_cell.angle_alpha   90.00
_cell.angle_beta   90.00
_cell.angle_gamma   90.00
#
_symmetry.space_group_name_H-M   'P 1'
#
loop_
_entity.id
_entity.type
_entity.pdbx_description
1 polymer ?
#
loop_
_entity_poly.entity_id
_entity_poly.type
_entity_poly.pdbx_seq_one_letter_code
_entity_poly.pdbx_strand_id
1 'polypeptide(L)' 'AKYHVHALSILTVSNHLVTGEETSAQERQTSFNDMIGLALGVAKTVPDR' A
#
# COMPACT_ATOMS: atom_id res chain seq x y z
N ALA A 1 -7.96 -3.08 -16.80
CA ALA A 1 -8.75 -2.79 -18.01
C ALA A 1 -8.76 -3.97 -19.00
N LYS A 2 -7.60 -4.37 -19.55
CA LYS A 2 -7.49 -5.46 -20.55
C LYS A 2 -8.18 -6.79 -20.21
N TYR A 3 -8.22 -7.16 -18.93
CA TYR A 3 -8.75 -8.45 -18.47
C TYR A 3 -10.02 -8.34 -17.62
N HIS A 4 -10.66 -7.16 -17.58
CA HIS A 4 -11.91 -6.92 -16.83
C HIS A 4 -11.89 -7.40 -15.36
N VAL A 5 -10.72 -7.38 -14.71
CA VAL A 5 -10.57 -7.66 -13.29
C VAL A 5 -10.62 -6.38 -12.46
N HIS A 6 -11.08 -6.53 -11.23
CA HIS A 6 -10.94 -5.50 -10.19
C HIS A 6 -9.51 -5.51 -9.66
N ALA A 7 -8.87 -4.34 -9.61
CA ALA A 7 -7.51 -4.17 -9.12
C ALA A 7 -7.40 -2.86 -8.33
N LEU A 8 -6.53 -2.85 -7.32
CA LEU A 8 -6.27 -1.70 -6.46
C LEU A 8 -4.77 -1.67 -6.11
N SER A 9 -4.17 -0.49 -6.10
CA SER A 9 -2.83 -0.27 -5.56
C SER A 9 -2.93 0.54 -4.26
N ILE A 10 -2.23 0.06 -3.24
CA ILE A 10 -2.09 0.72 -1.94
C ILE A 10 -0.59 0.88 -1.72
N LEU A 11 -0.16 2.09 -1.42
CA LEU A 11 1.26 2.48 -1.39
C LEU A 11 1.55 3.27 -0.12
N THR A 12 2.70 3.03 0.48
CA THR A 12 3.26 3.89 1.54
C THR A 12 4.26 4.87 0.92
N VAL A 13 4.23 6.11 1.39
CA VAL A 13 5.24 7.10 1.02
C VAL A 13 6.50 6.82 1.83
N SER A 14 7.59 6.48 1.16
CA SER A 14 8.87 6.18 1.81
C SER A 14 9.93 7.25 1.57
N ASN A 15 9.73 8.13 0.59
CA ASN A 15 10.64 9.22 0.27
C ASN A 15 9.92 10.38 -0.43
N HIS A 16 10.63 11.50 -0.53
CA HIS A 16 10.19 12.69 -1.23
C HIS A 16 11.26 13.15 -2.25
N LEU A 17 10.93 13.13 -3.54
CA LEU A 17 11.91 13.39 -4.61
C LEU A 17 12.45 14.84 -4.64
N VAL A 18 11.62 15.83 -4.27
CA VAL A 18 12.04 17.24 -4.29
C VAL A 18 12.92 17.61 -3.09
N THR A 19 12.53 17.20 -1.88
CA THR A 19 13.26 17.54 -0.63
C THR A 19 14.41 16.58 -0.33
N GLY A 20 14.39 15.37 -0.90
CA GLY A 20 15.38 14.32 -0.61
C GLY A 20 15.14 13.60 0.71
N GLU A 21 14.01 13.86 1.39
CA GLU A 21 13.66 13.16 2.63
C GLU A 21 13.39 11.68 2.35
N GLU A 22 13.90 10.82 3.22
CA GLU A 22 13.68 9.38 3.18
C GLU A 22 13.39 8.85 4.58
N THR A 23 12.58 7.80 4.62
CA THR A 23 12.25 7.08 5.85
C THR A 23 13.38 6.16 6.28
N SER A 24 13.58 6.03 7.60
CA SER A 24 14.46 5.00 8.16
C SER A 24 13.96 3.59 7.86
N ALA A 25 14.81 2.58 8.06
CA ALA A 25 14.41 1.18 7.89
C ALA A 25 13.25 0.79 8.84
N GLN A 26 13.28 1.29 10.07
CA GLN A 26 12.24 1.02 11.06
C GLN A 26 10.89 1.66 10.66
N GLU A 27 10.89 2.93 10.25
CA GLU A 27 9.67 3.62 9.80
C GLU A 27 9.07 2.97 8.55
N ARG A 28 9.91 2.53 7.60
CA ARG A 28 9.46 1.75 6.43
C ARG A 28 8.80 0.45 6.84
N GLN A 29 9.43 -0.32 7.73
CA GLN A 29 8.88 -1.60 8.15
C GLN A 29 7.54 -1.42 8.88
N THR A 30 7.44 -0.44 9.78
CA THR A 30 6.21 -0.16 10.53
C THR A 30 5.08 0.28 9.60
N SER A 31 5.31 1.30 8.76
CA SER A 31 4.30 1.79 7.82
C SER A 31 3.88 0.74 6.78
N PHE A 32 4.81 -0.10 6.32
CA PHE A 32 4.51 -1.22 5.43
C PHE A 32 3.59 -2.24 6.10
N ASN A 33 3.84 -2.59 7.37
CA ASN A 33 2.96 -3.50 8.11
C ASN A 33 1.53 -2.95 8.22
N ASP A 34 1.39 -1.65 8.49
CA ASP A 34 0.08 -0.99 8.57
C ASP A 34 -0.65 -1.04 7.21
N MET A 35 0.08 -0.75 6.12
CA MET A 35 -0.45 -0.83 4.75
C MET A 35 -0.93 -2.24 4.41
N ILE A 36 -0.19 -3.28 4.79
CA ILE A 36 -0.59 -4.67 4.58
C ILE A 36 -1.83 -5.02 5.42
N GLY A 37 -1.91 -4.56 6.67
CA GLY A 37 -3.11 -4.71 7.50
C GLY A 37 -4.34 -4.11 6.82
N LEU A 38 -4.21 -2.91 6.27
CA LEU A 38 -5.27 -2.25 5.50
C LEU A 38 -5.62 -3.02 4.22
N ALA A 39 -4.62 -3.47 3.46
CA ALA A 39 -4.83 -4.23 2.23
C ALA A 39 -5.59 -5.54 2.48
N LEU A 40 -5.24 -6.27 3.54
CA LEU A 40 -5.94 -7.48 3.97
C LEU A 40 -7.36 -7.19 4.45
N GLY A 41 -7.56 -6.06 5.14
CA GLY A 41 -8.88 -5.58 5.52
C GLY A 41 -9.77 -5.31 4.31
N VAL A 42 -9.25 -4.59 3.32
CA VAL A 42 -9.96 -4.32 2.06
C VAL A 42 -10.25 -5.62 1.31
N ALA A 43 -9.27 -6.52 1.18
CA ALA A 43 -9.45 -7.79 0.47
C ALA A 43 -10.61 -8.63 1.04
N LYS A 44 -10.84 -8.59 2.36
CA LYS A 44 -11.95 -9.28 3.03
C LYS A 44 -13.32 -8.67 2.76
N THR A 45 -13.39 -7.39 2.38
CA THR A 45 -14.65 -6.68 2.15
C THR A 45 -15.01 -6.56 0.68
N VAL A 46 -14.11 -6.94 -0.23
CA VAL A 46 -14.43 -7.04 -1.66
C VAL A 46 -15.48 -8.14 -1.85
N PRO A 47 -16.64 -7.85 -2.48
CA PRO A 47 -17.64 -8.88 -2.76
C PRO A 47 -17.04 -9.99 -3.62
N ASP A 48 -17.46 -11.24 -3.36
CA ASP A 48 -17.17 -12.34 -4.28
C ASP A 48 -17.73 -12.03 -5.68
N ARG A 49 -17.01 -12.48 -6.71
CA ARG A 49 -17.38 -12.29 -8.11
C ARG A 49 -18.53 -13.18 -8.53
#